data_AF-A0A971WF66-F1
#
_entry.id   AF-A0A971WF66-F1
#
_cell.length_a   1.000
_cell.length_b   1.000
_cell.length_c   1.000
_cell.angle_alpha   90.00
_cell.angle_beta   90.00
_cell.angle_gamma   90.00
#
_symmetry.space_group_name_H-M   'P 1'
#
loop_
_entity.id
_entity.type
_entity.pdbx_description
1 polymer ?
#
loop_
_entity_poly.entity_id
_entity_poly.type
_entity_poly.pdbx_seq_one_letter_code
_entity_poly.pdbx_strand_id
1 'polypeptide(L)'
;VIDLGTATKISLIDKNGSFCGCTISPGVNISLEALKHRTSQLPNISLTAPASVIGKNTIDSMQAGTVFGAAAMIDGLCDRIERELGEDVKTIVANGGLAQKIIKSCAHHILYNGELILEGLKIIYNKNNLK
;
A
#
# COMPACT_ATOMS: atom_id res chain seq x y z
N VAL A 1 -8.73 0.38 4.27
CA VAL A 1 -8.11 -0.82 3.66
C VAL A 1 -7.13 -0.40 2.59
N ILE A 2 -5.89 -0.87 2.65
CA ILE A 2 -4.82 -0.58 1.71
C ILE A 2 -4.56 -1.84 0.87
N ASP A 3 -4.64 -1.75 -0.44
CA ASP A 3 -4.27 -2.81 -1.39
C ASP A 3 -2.98 -2.41 -2.11
N LEU A 4 -1.90 -3.16 -1.86
CA LEU A 4 -0.57 -2.97 -2.45
C LEU A 4 -0.32 -4.03 -3.53
N GLY A 5 -1.02 -3.88 -4.65
CA GLY A 5 -0.89 -4.72 -5.84
C GLY A 5 -0.32 -3.95 -7.05
N THR A 6 -0.85 -4.24 -8.24
CA THR A 6 -0.51 -3.54 -9.50
C THR A 6 -0.71 -2.03 -9.38
N ALA A 7 -1.80 -1.62 -8.71
CA ALA A 7 -2.02 -0.27 -8.24
C ALA A 7 -2.01 -0.27 -6.72
N THR A 8 -1.69 0.87 -6.12
CA THR A 8 -1.89 1.10 -4.69
C THR A 8 -3.25 1.76 -4.50
N LYS A 9 -4.14 1.10 -3.75
CA LYS A 9 -5.49 1.61 -3.47
C LYS A 9 -5.67 1.78 -1.97
N ILE A 10 -6.24 2.90 -1.55
CA ILE A 10 -6.63 3.13 -0.15
C ILE A 10 -8.14 3.37 -0.11
N SER A 11 -8.87 2.38 0.37
CA SER A 11 -10.33 2.37 0.45
C SER A 11 -10.80 2.68 1.86
N LEU A 12 -11.76 3.59 1.98
CA LEU A 12 -12.43 3.92 3.23
C LEU A 12 -13.73 3.12 3.36
N ILE A 13 -13.91 2.50 4.54
CA ILE A 13 -15.15 1.82 4.93
C ILE A 13 -15.64 2.49 6.21
N ASP A 14 -16.92 2.88 6.25
CA ASP A 14 -17.50 3.49 7.45
C ASP A 14 -17.85 2.46 8.54
N LYS A 15 -18.32 2.97 9.69
CA LYS A 15 -18.80 2.16 10.82
C LYS A 15 -19.99 1.24 10.51
N ASN A 16 -20.72 1.50 9.42
CA ASN A 16 -21.85 0.68 8.99
C ASN A 16 -21.41 -0.42 8.02
N GLY A 17 -20.11 -0.51 7.72
CA GLY A 17 -19.57 -1.44 6.72
C GLY A 17 -19.79 -0.99 5.28
N SER A 18 -20.13 0.28 5.05
CA SER A 18 -20.35 0.85 3.72
C SER A 18 -19.04 1.33 3.11
N PHE A 19 -18.82 1.04 1.83
CA PHE A 19 -17.70 1.59 1.08
C PHE A 19 -17.95 3.06 0.75
N CYS A 20 -17.08 3.94 1.24
CA CYS A 20 -17.23 5.38 1.10
C CYS A 20 -16.49 5.93 -0.13
N GLY A 21 -15.45 5.25 -0.57
CA GLY A 21 -14.58 5.71 -1.66
C GLY A 21 -13.16 5.18 -1.53
N CYS A 22 -12.31 5.54 -2.49
CA CYS A 22 -10.90 5.19 -2.45
C CYS A 22 -10.01 6.18 -3.21
N THR A 23 -8.73 6.20 -2.85
CA THR A 23 -7.66 6.79 -3.68
C THR A 23 -6.97 5.69 -4.48
N ILE A 24 -6.48 6.02 -5.68
CA ILE A 24 -5.73 5.10 -6.53
C ILE A 24 -4.44 5.78 -6.98
N SER A 25 -3.30 5.13 -6.74
CA SER A 25 -1.98 5.57 -7.20
C SER A 25 -1.23 4.42 -7.89
N PRO A 26 -0.18 4.71 -8.67
CA PRO A 26 0.66 3.68 -9.28
C PRO A 26 1.23 2.74 -8.21
N GLY A 27 1.15 1.43 -8.46
CA GLY A 27 1.74 0.45 -7.57
C GLY A 27 3.26 0.49 -7.60
N VAL A 28 3.88 0.02 -6.52
CA VAL A 28 5.34 0.06 -6.33
C VAL A 28 6.12 -0.54 -7.50
N ASN A 29 5.70 -1.70 -8.01
CA ASN A 29 6.35 -2.35 -9.15
C ASN A 29 6.17 -1.55 -10.46
N ILE A 30 5.00 -0.95 -10.69
CA ILE A 30 4.78 -0.10 -11.87
C ILE A 30 5.74 1.10 -11.84
N SER A 31 5.89 1.73 -10.67
CA SER A 31 6.79 2.87 -10.50
C SER A 31 8.25 2.49 -10.76
N LEU A 32 8.70 1.32 -10.29
CA LEU A 32 10.05 0.81 -10.58
C LEU A 32 10.26 0.49 -12.06
N GLU A 33 9.30 -0.19 -12.70
CA GLU A 33 9.37 -0.46 -14.13
C GLU A 33 9.37 0.83 -14.95
N ALA A 34 8.63 1.86 -14.52
CA ALA A 34 8.66 3.17 -15.16
C ALA A 34 10.05 3.82 -15.09
N LEU A 35 10.73 3.78 -13.94
CA LEU A 35 12.11 4.30 -13.81
C LEU A 35 13.07 3.59 -14.77
N LYS A 36 13.03 2.26 -14.81
CA LYS A 36 13.85 1.45 -15.72
C LYS A 36 13.55 1.75 -17.20
N HIS A 37 12.29 1.85 -17.58
CA HIS A 37 11.90 2.01 -18.99
C HIS A 37 11.95 3.45 -19.51
N ARG A 38 11.95 4.45 -18.62
CA ARG A 38 11.93 5.88 -18.99
C ARG A 38 13.25 6.59 -18.69
N THR A 39 14.29 5.88 -18.25
CA THR A 39 15.62 6.44 -18.01
C THR A 39 16.69 5.54 -18.62
N SER A 40 17.86 6.10 -18.93
CA SER A 40 18.92 5.37 -19.67
C SER A 40 19.86 4.55 -18.79
N GLN A 41 19.97 4.84 -17.49
CA GLN A 41 21.02 4.29 -16.62
C GLN A 41 20.51 3.61 -15.35
N LEU A 42 19.20 3.62 -15.10
CA LEU A 42 18.65 2.99 -13.90
C LEU A 42 18.49 1.48 -14.11
N PRO A 43 19.14 0.64 -13.28
CA PRO A 43 19.07 -0.81 -13.44
C PRO A 43 17.71 -1.36 -12.99
N ASN A 44 17.45 -2.59 -13.39
CA ASN A 44 16.37 -3.36 -12.77
C ASN A 44 16.77 -3.76 -11.34
N ILE A 45 15.91 -3.48 -10.35
CA ILE A 45 16.21 -3.77 -8.95
C ILE A 45 15.12 -4.63 -8.30
N SER A 46 15.54 -5.51 -7.39
CA SER A 46 14.62 -6.17 -6.47
C SER A 46 14.32 -5.25 -5.29
N LEU A 47 13.06 -5.22 -4.85
CA LEU A 47 12.63 -4.36 -3.77
C LEU A 47 13.05 -4.94 -2.40
N THR A 48 13.96 -4.24 -1.74
CA THR A 48 14.39 -4.47 -0.35
C THR A 48 14.43 -3.13 0.36
N ALA A 49 14.01 -3.08 1.62
CA ALA A 49 14.11 -1.86 2.42
C ALA A 49 15.59 -1.57 2.73
N PRO A 50 16.15 -0.42 2.32
CA PRO A 50 17.54 -0.08 2.64
C PRO A 50 17.65 0.44 4.08
N ALA A 51 18.88 0.47 4.61
CA ALA A 51 19.14 0.92 5.98
C ALA A 51 19.00 2.45 6.19
N SER A 52 18.98 3.24 5.12
CA SER A 52 18.93 4.70 5.15
C SER A 52 18.07 5.24 4.02
N VAL A 53 17.38 6.36 4.27
CA VAL A 53 16.60 7.10 3.27
C VAL A 53 17.51 7.77 2.23
N ILE A 54 18.70 8.22 2.64
CA ILE A 54 19.68 8.83 1.74
C ILE A 54 20.60 7.74 1.22
N GLY A 55 20.35 7.29 -0.01
CA GLY A 55 21.17 6.29 -0.71
C GLY A 55 22.52 6.85 -1.16
N LYS A 56 23.55 5.99 -1.17
CA LYS A 56 24.93 6.37 -1.56
C LYS A 56 25.34 5.83 -2.93
N ASN A 57 24.46 5.05 -3.56
CA ASN A 57 24.60 4.55 -4.92
C ASN A 57 23.20 4.46 -5.55
N THR A 58 23.15 4.24 -6.86
CA THR A 58 21.91 4.23 -7.63
C THR A 58 20.89 3.22 -7.10
N ILE A 59 21.31 2.02 -6.74
CA ILE A 59 20.41 0.95 -6.28
C ILE A 59 19.79 1.34 -4.94
N ASP A 60 20.62 1.76 -3.98
CA ASP A 60 20.15 2.20 -2.66
C ASP A 60 19.21 3.39 -2.77
N SER A 61 19.54 4.37 -3.62
CA SER A 61 18.70 5.56 -3.84
C SER A 61 17.35 5.20 -4.44
N MET A 62 17.31 4.29 -5.42
CA MET A 62 16.05 3.79 -5.98
C MET A 62 15.24 3.01 -4.95
N GLN A 63 15.87 2.12 -4.18
CA GLN A 63 15.20 1.35 -3.14
C GLN A 63 14.64 2.26 -2.05
N ALA A 64 15.40 3.25 -1.59
CA ALA A 64 15.01 4.18 -0.55
C ALA A 64 13.84 5.04 -1.01
N GLY A 65 13.95 5.67 -2.18
CA GLY A 65 12.89 6.49 -2.75
C GLY A 65 11.60 5.69 -3.00
N THR A 66 11.72 4.41 -3.37
CA THR A 66 10.56 3.55 -3.63
C THR A 66 9.89 3.08 -2.33
N VAL A 67 10.66 2.51 -1.39
CA VAL A 67 10.11 1.93 -0.16
C VAL A 67 9.60 3.03 0.78
N PHE A 68 10.47 3.99 1.11
CA PHE A 68 10.11 5.07 2.03
C PHE A 68 9.15 6.07 1.37
N GLY A 69 9.26 6.29 0.06
CA GLY A 69 8.30 7.12 -0.67
C GLY A 69 6.90 6.51 -0.68
N ALA A 70 6.77 5.19 -0.90
CA ALA A 70 5.47 4.52 -0.81
C ALA A 70 4.91 4.56 0.61
N ALA A 71 5.74 4.35 1.63
CA ALA A 71 5.32 4.44 3.02
C ALA A 71 4.84 5.86 3.39
N ALA A 72 5.62 6.89 3.04
CA ALA A 72 5.26 8.29 3.26
C ALA A 72 3.99 8.71 2.50
N MET A 73 3.79 8.20 1.27
CA MET A 73 2.56 8.39 0.52
C MET A 73 1.37 7.76 1.25
N ILE A 74 1.50 6.54 1.74
CA ILE A 74 0.44 5.87 2.50
C ILE A 74 0.10 6.67 3.75
N ASP A 75 1.09 7.02 4.57
CA ASP A 75 0.88 7.80 5.80
C ASP A 75 0.21 9.14 5.50
N GLY A 76 0.74 9.89 4.52
CA GLY A 76 0.19 11.19 4.16
C GLY A 76 -1.21 11.13 3.55
N LEU A 77 -1.59 10.01 2.90
CA LEU A 77 -2.96 9.80 2.43
C LEU A 77 -3.89 9.42 3.58
N CYS A 78 -3.44 8.60 4.53
CA CYS A 78 -4.17 8.31 5.77
C CYS A 78 -4.46 9.59 6.56
N ASP A 79 -3.45 10.43 6.81
CA ASP A 79 -3.61 11.72 7.49
C ASP A 79 -4.63 12.64 6.78
N ARG A 80 -4.67 12.60 5.44
CA ARG A 80 -5.61 13.40 4.65
C ARG A 80 -7.03 12.88 4.76
N ILE A 81 -7.20 11.56 4.72
CA ILE A 81 -8.51 10.90 4.91
C ILE A 81 -9.05 11.21 6.30
N GLU A 82 -8.24 11.05 7.35
CA GLU A 82 -8.65 11.36 8.73
C GLU A 82 -9.03 12.83 8.90
N ARG A 83 -8.25 13.74 8.31
CA ARG A 83 -8.60 15.18 8.32
C ARG A 83 -9.90 15.47 7.59
N GLU A 84 -10.19 14.79 6.48
CA GLU A 84 -11.45 14.95 5.73
C GLU A 84 -12.65 14.40 6.52
N LEU A 85 -12.45 13.31 7.28
CA LEU A 85 -13.47 12.74 8.16
C LEU A 85 -13.69 13.56 9.43
N GLY A 86 -12.68 14.29 9.88
CA GLY A 86 -12.70 14.98 11.17
C GLY A 86 -12.54 14.04 12.37
N GLU A 87 -12.15 12.78 12.13
CA GLU A 87 -11.87 11.78 13.15
C GLU A 87 -10.79 10.79 12.67
N ASP A 88 -10.10 10.17 13.63
CA ASP A 88 -9.06 9.18 13.35
C ASP A 88 -9.67 7.85 12.89
N VAL A 89 -9.01 7.18 11.94
CA VAL A 89 -9.42 5.87 11.45
C VAL A 89 -9.01 4.81 12.48
N LYS A 90 -10.00 4.12 13.04
CA LYS A 90 -9.76 3.11 14.09
C LYS A 90 -8.87 1.95 13.67
N THR A 91 -8.97 1.51 12.41
CA THR A 91 -8.27 0.32 11.93
C THR A 91 -7.81 0.50 10.50
N ILE A 92 -6.50 0.32 10.29
CA ILE A 92 -5.88 0.29 8.97
C ILE A 92 -5.37 -1.12 8.70
N VAL A 93 -5.84 -1.72 7.61
CA VAL A 93 -5.46 -3.07 7.16
C VAL A 93 -4.87 -2.97 5.77
N ALA A 94 -3.70 -3.59 5.57
CA ALA A 94 -3.05 -3.71 4.28
C ALA A 94 -3.02 -5.17 3.78
N ASN A 95 -3.17 -5.34 2.48
CA ASN A 95 -2.99 -6.59 1.76
C ASN A 95 -2.14 -6.37 0.50
N GLY A 96 -1.78 -7.47 -0.19
CA GLY A 96 -0.98 -7.43 -1.40
C GLY A 96 0.47 -7.87 -1.19
N GLY A 97 1.12 -8.29 -2.28
CA GLY A 97 2.41 -8.99 -2.23
C GLY A 97 3.58 -8.15 -1.70
N LEU A 98 3.49 -6.83 -1.81
CA LEU A 98 4.53 -5.91 -1.31
C LEU A 98 4.19 -5.27 0.03
N ALA A 99 2.98 -5.50 0.56
CA ALA A 99 2.52 -4.81 1.76
C ALA A 99 3.45 -5.01 2.96
N GLN A 100 3.85 -6.26 3.25
CA GLN A 100 4.73 -6.55 4.39
C GLN A 100 6.08 -5.81 4.34
N LYS A 101 6.58 -5.46 3.14
CA LYS A 101 7.84 -4.73 2.98
C LYS A 101 7.65 -3.24 3.22
N ILE A 102 6.55 -2.68 2.73
CA ILE A 102 6.29 -1.24 2.78
C ILE A 102 5.78 -0.81 4.16
N ILE A 103 4.77 -1.51 4.73
CA ILE A 103 4.08 -1.07 5.95
C ILE A 103 4.98 -1.01 7.19
N LYS A 104 6.10 -1.75 7.19
CA LYS A 104 7.11 -1.68 8.25
C LYS A 104 7.80 -0.33 8.35
N SER A 105 7.72 0.47 7.29
CA SER A 105 8.30 1.81 7.21
C SER A 105 7.25 2.91 7.36
N CYS A 106 5.99 2.56 7.59
CA CYS A 106 4.92 3.51 7.84
C CYS A 106 4.93 3.97 9.31
N ALA A 107 4.53 5.22 9.54
CA ALA A 107 4.29 5.75 10.87
C ALA A 107 2.97 5.23 11.46
N HIS A 108 1.94 5.04 10.62
CA HIS A 108 0.67 4.46 11.04
C HIS A 108 0.85 2.99 11.44
N HIS A 109 0.11 2.57 12.46
CA HIS A 109 -0.02 1.16 12.78
C HIS A 109 -0.94 0.48 11.75
N ILE A 110 -0.35 -0.35 10.88
CA ILE A 110 -1.07 -1.01 9.79
C ILE A 110 -1.00 -2.53 9.99
N LEU A 111 -2.16 -3.15 10.10
CA LEU A 111 -2.29 -4.61 10.18
C LEU A 111 -2.09 -5.23 8.80
N TYR A 112 -1.34 -6.32 8.70
CA TYR A 112 -1.24 -7.09 7.47
C TYR A 112 -2.22 -8.25 7.48
N ASN A 113 -3.05 -8.36 6.43
CA ASN A 113 -3.85 -9.55 6.15
C ASN A 113 -3.71 -9.91 4.66
N GLY A 114 -2.90 -10.94 4.36
CA GLY A 114 -2.67 -11.42 3.00
C GLY A 114 -3.85 -12.19 2.40
N GLU A 115 -4.77 -12.68 3.24
CA GLU A 115 -5.92 -13.50 2.82
C GLU A 115 -7.22 -12.69 2.76
N LEU A 116 -7.17 -11.38 3.04
CA LEU A 116 -8.34 -10.51 3.18
C LEU A 116 -9.36 -10.65 2.03
N ILE A 117 -8.88 -10.77 0.79
CA ILE A 117 -9.74 -10.96 -0.39
C ILE A 117 -10.39 -12.35 -0.38
N LEU A 118 -9.62 -13.40 -0.07
CA LEU A 118 -10.11 -14.78 -0.03
C LEU A 118 -11.12 -14.98 1.11
N GLU A 119 -10.88 -14.36 2.26
CA GLU A 119 -11.83 -14.32 3.38
C GLU A 119 -13.14 -13.66 2.97
N GLY A 120 -13.07 -12.51 2.29
CA GLY A 120 -14.25 -11.83 1.75
C GLY A 120 -15.03 -12.69 0.75
N LEU A 121 -14.33 -13.35 -0.18
CA LEU A 121 -14.93 -14.26 -1.14
C LEU A 121 -15.59 -15.47 -0.46
N LYS A 122 -14.96 -16.04 0.57
CA LYS A 122 -15.54 -17.13 1.37
C LYS A 122 -16.82 -16.69 2.08
N ILE A 123 -16.85 -15.48 2.64
CA ILE A 123 -18.05 -14.91 3.28
C ILE A 123 -19.18 -14.76 2.25
N ILE A 124 -18.87 -14.22 1.06
CA ILE A 124 -19.84 -14.08 -0.03
C ILE A 124 -20.37 -15.46 -0.45
N TYR A 125 -19.48 -16.44 -0.66
CA TYR A 125 -19.86 -17.80 -1.02
C TYR A 125 -20.81 -18.42 0.01
N ASN A 126 -20.50 -18.33 1.30
CA ASN A 126 -21.34 -18.89 2.36
C ASN A 126 -22.71 -18.20 2.42
N LYS A 127 -22.77 -16.87 2.28
CA LYS A 127 -24.05 -16.13 2.25
C LYS A 127 -24.98 -16.56 1.10
N ASN A 128 -24.41 -17.03 -0.01
CA ASN A 128 -25.18 -17.46 -1.18
C ASN A 128 -25.43 -18.98 -1.24
N ASN A 129 -24.76 -19.79 -0.42
CA ASN A 129 -24.88 -21.25 -0.42
C ASN A 129 -25.47 -21.85 0.87
N LEU A 130 -25.69 -21.04 1.90
CA LEU A 130 -26.55 -21.42 3.02
C LEU A 130 -28.01 -21.38 2.52
N LYS A 131 -28.52 -22.55 2.11
CA LYS A 131 -29.96 -22.81 2.00
C LYS A 131 -30.58 -22.93 3.39
#